data_AF-A0A2H0VVF2-F1
#
_entry.id   AF-A0A2H0VVF2-F1
#
_cell.length_a   1.000
_cell.length_b   1.000
_cell.length_c   1.000
_cell.angle_alpha   90.00
_cell.angle_beta   90.00
_cell.angle_gamma   90.00
#
_symmetry.space_group_name_H-M   'P 1'
#
loop_
_entity.id
_entity.type
_entity.pdbx_description
1 polymer ?
#
loop_
_entity_poly.entity_id
_entity_poly.type
_entity_poly.pdbx_seq_one_letter_code
_entity_poly.pdbx_strand_id
1 'polypeptide(L)'
;MELFNMDQTGCEAEFFQPLQAYLQACKSGKTTPPFIPKWDVLPLYKLGALALAWNESGFEKQAGELASWLMSLEKFPTFWCSEKEYDEKEFQKIFSQLPKIALLDGQKPDFTLLEGQSISTVTTLWGNKTPLGALRTKNVEIRAMGPQSNTLQFGIRGKGSDGWAQSYAYPEVWLECKQRMDLDQYKLDLRFVGITNENPLSFSFYVKAKNCQVGNDFLRPKSLQRFNGELSKIIFDDLVLEAALPHKVQVIPLAGAGCYWDCEFLLSFEIHPFAPQANFTIHCE
;
A
#
# COMPACT_ATOMS: atom_id res chain seq x y z
N MET A 1 16.21 22.73 -12.32
CA MET A 1 15.40 22.09 -11.27
C MET A 1 15.77 20.61 -11.23
N GLU A 2 16.53 20.18 -10.22
CA GLU A 2 17.12 18.84 -10.06
C GLU A 2 16.07 17.84 -9.54
N LEU A 3 15.28 17.25 -10.44
CA LEU A 3 14.13 16.41 -10.07
C LEU A 3 14.32 14.90 -10.30
N PHE A 4 15.43 14.43 -10.90
CA PHE A 4 15.53 13.04 -11.32
C PHE A 4 16.97 12.50 -11.25
N ASN A 5 17.40 12.16 -10.04
CA ASN A 5 18.44 11.13 -9.85
C ASN A 5 17.69 9.88 -9.38
N MET A 6 17.50 8.92 -10.29
CA MET A 6 16.87 7.65 -9.99
C MET A 6 17.93 6.57 -10.08
N ASP A 7 18.23 5.92 -8.95
CA ASP A 7 19.17 4.81 -8.87
C ASP A 7 18.72 3.61 -9.72
N GLN A 8 19.66 2.99 -10.42
CA GLN A 8 19.43 1.96 -11.43
C GLN A 8 19.87 0.58 -10.94
N THR A 9 18.94 -0.25 -10.45
CA THR A 9 19.20 -1.70 -10.31
C THR A 9 17.94 -2.57 -10.48
N GLY A 10 17.97 -3.59 -11.36
CA GLY A 10 17.00 -4.71 -11.41
C GLY A 10 15.91 -4.65 -12.51
N CYS A 11 14.92 -5.56 -12.42
CA CYS A 11 13.70 -5.64 -13.28
C CYS A 11 12.90 -4.32 -13.42
N GLU A 12 13.26 -3.34 -12.61
CA GLU A 12 12.84 -1.95 -12.65
C GLU A 12 13.25 -1.24 -13.96
N ALA A 13 14.35 -1.65 -14.59
CA ALA A 13 14.85 -1.03 -15.83
C ALA A 13 13.83 -1.04 -16.99
N GLU A 14 13.05 -2.12 -17.15
CA GLU A 14 12.13 -2.28 -18.29
C GLU A 14 10.94 -1.29 -18.27
N PHE A 15 10.54 -0.81 -17.08
CA PHE A 15 9.41 0.12 -16.94
C PHE A 15 9.86 1.55 -16.67
N PHE A 16 10.95 1.72 -15.92
CA PHE A 16 11.42 3.05 -15.53
C PHE A 16 12.33 3.68 -16.58
N GLN A 17 13.12 2.93 -17.35
CA GLN A 17 13.96 3.53 -18.39
C GLN A 17 13.13 4.19 -19.50
N PRO A 18 12.05 3.57 -20.03
CA PRO A 18 11.19 4.24 -21.00
C PRO A 18 10.53 5.51 -20.46
N LEU A 19 10.04 5.47 -19.21
CA LEU A 19 9.46 6.64 -18.55
C LEU A 19 10.50 7.75 -18.34
N GLN A 20 11.71 7.42 -17.87
CA GLN A 20 12.80 8.38 -17.72
C GLN A 20 13.20 9.01 -19.05
N ALA A 21 13.38 8.19 -20.09
CA ALA A 21 13.72 8.66 -21.43
C ALA A 21 12.62 9.56 -21.99
N TYR A 22 11.35 9.23 -21.75
CA TYR A 22 10.22 10.07 -22.10
C TYR A 22 10.26 11.42 -21.37
N LEU A 23 10.40 11.41 -20.05
CA LEU A 23 10.49 12.63 -19.24
C LEU A 23 11.69 13.52 -19.65
N GLN A 24 12.82 12.92 -20.00
CA GLN A 24 13.98 13.64 -20.54
C GLN A 24 13.70 14.23 -21.94
N ALA A 25 13.01 13.49 -22.81
CA ALA A 25 12.63 13.97 -24.14
C ALA A 25 11.69 15.19 -24.05
N CYS A 26 10.66 15.13 -23.20
CA CYS A 26 9.76 16.26 -22.90
C CYS A 26 10.54 17.50 -22.47
N LYS A 27 11.49 17.36 -21.53
CA LYS A 27 12.35 18.47 -21.07
C LYS A 27 13.22 19.09 -22.14
N SER A 28 13.64 18.28 -23.12
CA SER A 28 14.43 18.76 -24.26
C SER A 28 13.57 19.49 -25.32
N GLY A 29 12.28 19.69 -25.06
CA GLY A 29 11.34 20.32 -26.00
C GLY A 29 10.98 19.44 -27.20
N LYS A 30 11.26 18.13 -27.13
CA LYS A 30 10.89 17.20 -28.21
C LYS A 30 9.40 16.91 -28.14
N THR A 31 8.73 17.03 -29.28
CA THR A 31 7.34 16.60 -29.43
C THR A 31 7.29 15.07 -29.42
N THR A 32 6.86 14.50 -28.30
CA THR A 32 6.67 13.04 -28.13
C THR A 32 5.22 12.75 -27.77
N PRO A 33 4.57 11.72 -28.34
CA PRO A 33 3.20 11.36 -27.98
C PRO A 33 3.10 10.99 -26.49
N PRO A 34 1.91 11.09 -25.85
CA PRO A 34 1.73 10.73 -24.45
C PRO A 34 2.22 9.30 -24.16
N PHE A 35 3.14 9.17 -23.21
CA PHE A 35 3.59 7.87 -22.73
C PHE A 35 2.45 7.14 -22.02
N ILE A 36 2.07 5.93 -22.44
CA ILE A 36 1.01 5.17 -21.78
C ILE A 36 1.62 4.42 -20.58
N PRO A 37 1.37 4.84 -19.32
CA PRO A 37 1.96 4.17 -18.18
C PRO A 37 1.27 2.83 -17.90
N LYS A 38 2.02 1.89 -17.34
CA LYS A 38 1.44 0.74 -16.65
C LYS A 38 1.04 1.16 -15.25
N TRP A 39 -0.23 1.54 -15.11
CA TRP A 39 -0.81 2.09 -13.88
C TRP A 39 -0.63 1.19 -12.65
N ASP A 40 -0.60 -0.12 -12.86
CA ASP A 40 -0.50 -1.19 -11.85
C ASP A 40 0.94 -1.48 -11.38
N VAL A 41 1.93 -0.74 -11.90
CA VAL A 41 3.36 -1.00 -11.65
C VAL A 41 4.10 0.22 -11.10
N LEU A 42 3.58 1.44 -11.28
CA LEU A 42 4.27 2.65 -10.88
C LEU A 42 3.79 3.16 -9.52
N PRO A 43 4.69 3.47 -8.56
CA PRO A 43 4.31 4.15 -7.33
C PRO A 43 3.71 5.54 -7.62
N LEU A 44 2.81 5.96 -6.73
CA LEU A 44 1.99 7.17 -6.93
C LEU A 44 2.80 8.44 -7.23
N TYR A 45 3.95 8.65 -6.58
CA TYR A 45 4.77 9.84 -6.85
C TYR A 45 5.38 9.85 -8.25
N LYS A 46 5.69 8.68 -8.85
CA LYS A 46 6.16 8.59 -10.24
C LYS A 46 5.02 8.90 -11.22
N LEU A 47 3.80 8.48 -10.90
CA LEU A 47 2.59 8.86 -11.65
C LEU A 47 2.32 10.36 -11.54
N GLY A 48 2.51 10.96 -10.36
CA GLY A 48 2.39 12.40 -10.19
C GLY A 48 3.45 13.18 -10.97
N ALA A 49 4.70 12.69 -11.00
CA ALA A 49 5.75 13.28 -11.83
C ALA A 49 5.41 13.21 -13.33
N LEU A 50 4.79 12.12 -13.78
CA LEU A 50 4.29 12.00 -15.16
C LEU A 50 3.18 13.01 -15.45
N ALA A 51 2.23 13.21 -14.53
CA ALA A 51 1.16 14.21 -14.68
C ALA A 51 1.72 15.62 -14.86
N LEU A 52 2.70 16.00 -14.03
CA LEU A 52 3.40 17.29 -14.13
C LEU A 52 4.11 17.45 -15.48
N ALA A 53 4.82 16.42 -15.94
CA ALA A 53 5.52 16.46 -17.21
C ALA A 53 4.57 16.56 -18.43
N TRP A 54 3.42 15.88 -18.37
CA TRP A 54 2.36 16.03 -19.37
C TRP A 54 1.82 17.45 -19.41
N ASN A 55 1.56 18.05 -18.26
CA ASN A 55 1.09 19.43 -18.17
C ASN A 55 2.10 20.42 -18.80
N GLU A 56 3.39 20.28 -18.47
CA GLU A 56 4.47 21.10 -19.05
C GLU A 56 4.64 20.89 -20.56
N SER A 57 4.24 19.73 -21.08
CA SER A 57 4.36 19.37 -22.51
C SER A 57 3.09 19.69 -23.32
N GLY A 58 2.09 20.35 -22.73
CA GLY A 58 0.83 20.69 -23.40
C GLY A 58 -0.19 19.56 -23.51
N PHE A 59 0.00 18.45 -22.80
CA PHE A 59 -0.96 17.34 -22.68
C PHE A 59 -1.91 17.57 -21.49
N GLU A 60 -2.54 18.75 -21.45
CA GLU A 60 -3.36 19.21 -20.32
C GLU A 60 -4.50 18.24 -19.97
N LYS A 61 -5.12 17.64 -20.98
CA LYS A 61 -6.20 16.67 -20.77
C LYS A 61 -5.73 15.46 -19.97
N GLN A 62 -4.67 14.80 -20.44
CA GLN A 62 -4.10 13.61 -19.80
C GLN A 62 -3.54 13.93 -18.41
N ALA A 63 -2.91 15.10 -18.27
CA ALA A 63 -2.41 15.59 -16.99
C ALA A 63 -3.54 15.80 -15.98
N GLY A 64 -4.61 16.48 -16.39
CA GLY A 64 -5.75 16.78 -15.53
C GLY A 64 -6.52 15.54 -15.08
N GLU A 65 -6.72 14.59 -15.99
CA GLU A 65 -7.36 13.30 -15.69
C GLU A 65 -6.53 12.49 -14.68
N LEU A 66 -5.21 12.40 -14.88
CA LEU A 66 -4.30 11.70 -13.99
C LEU A 66 -4.17 12.38 -12.62
N ALA A 67 -4.00 13.70 -12.60
CA ALA A 67 -3.89 14.46 -11.36
C ALA A 67 -5.17 14.36 -10.51
N SER A 68 -6.34 14.44 -11.14
CA SER A 68 -7.64 14.30 -10.47
C SER A 68 -7.75 12.97 -9.71
N TRP A 69 -7.35 11.87 -10.37
CA TRP A 69 -7.30 10.56 -9.73
C TRP A 69 -6.27 10.51 -8.60
N LEU A 70 -5.02 10.94 -8.83
CA LEU A 70 -3.96 10.88 -7.83
C LEU A 70 -4.29 11.66 -6.56
N MET A 71 -4.93 12.82 -6.68
CA MET A 71 -5.33 13.64 -5.53
C MET A 71 -6.29 12.88 -4.59
N SER A 72 -7.11 11.96 -5.11
CA SER A 72 -7.97 11.12 -4.26
C SER A 72 -7.19 10.12 -3.39
N LEU A 73 -5.90 9.91 -3.69
CA LEU A 73 -5.01 8.98 -3.01
C LEU A 73 -3.89 9.68 -2.21
N GLU A 74 -3.92 11.01 -2.07
CA GLU A 74 -2.86 11.77 -1.38
C GLU A 74 -2.59 11.29 0.05
N LYS A 75 -3.62 10.72 0.68
CA LYS A 75 -3.59 10.21 2.06
C LYS A 75 -2.79 8.90 2.20
N PHE A 76 -2.52 8.21 1.09
CA PHE A 76 -2.00 6.84 1.04
C PHE A 76 -0.69 6.73 0.24
N PRO A 77 0.42 7.29 0.75
CA PRO A 77 1.67 7.42 -0.02
C PRO A 77 2.33 6.10 -0.40
N THR A 78 1.93 5.02 0.25
CA THR A 78 2.47 3.66 0.11
C THR A 78 1.62 2.76 -0.79
N PHE A 79 0.46 3.25 -1.24
CA PHE A 79 -0.38 2.51 -2.16
C PHE A 79 0.33 2.33 -3.52
N TRP A 80 0.25 1.14 -4.10
CA TRP A 80 1.04 0.73 -5.28
C TRP A 80 2.56 1.02 -5.19
N CYS A 81 3.11 1.00 -3.97
CA CYS A 81 4.53 1.26 -3.75
C CYS A 81 5.16 0.09 -3.00
N SER A 82 6.18 -0.55 -3.59
CA SER A 82 6.99 -1.51 -2.87
C SER A 82 7.83 -0.81 -1.80
N GLU A 83 8.29 -1.54 -0.78
CA GLU A 83 9.09 -0.97 0.31
C GLU A 83 10.34 -0.24 -0.20
N LYS A 84 11.00 -0.81 -1.21
CA LYS A 84 12.25 -0.28 -1.78
C LYS A 84 12.06 1.02 -2.56
N GLU A 85 10.85 1.24 -3.06
CA GLU A 85 10.53 2.43 -3.86
C GLU A 85 9.94 3.56 -3.04
N TYR A 86 9.64 3.30 -1.77
CA TYR A 86 8.99 4.24 -0.89
C TYR A 86 9.92 5.40 -0.55
N ASP A 87 9.48 6.61 -0.89
CA ASP A 87 10.14 7.86 -0.50
C ASP A 87 9.06 8.88 -0.11
N GLU A 88 8.91 9.09 1.20
CA GLU A 88 7.94 10.04 1.74
C GLU A 88 8.22 11.48 1.27
N LYS A 89 9.49 11.87 1.12
CA LYS A 89 9.87 13.24 0.75
C LYS A 89 9.54 13.51 -0.71
N GLU A 90 9.91 12.60 -1.61
CA GLU A 90 9.58 12.74 -3.03
C GLU A 90 8.07 12.68 -3.25
N PHE A 91 7.34 11.81 -2.53
CA PHE A 91 5.88 11.81 -2.56
C PHE A 91 5.31 13.20 -2.23
N GLN A 92 5.67 13.77 -1.07
CA GLN A 92 5.15 15.08 -0.64
C GLN A 92 5.52 16.21 -1.61
N LYS A 93 6.75 16.19 -2.13
CA LYS A 93 7.24 17.17 -3.10
C LYS A 93 6.47 17.11 -4.41
N ILE A 94 6.11 15.92 -4.91
CA ILE A 94 5.31 15.78 -6.13
C ILE A 94 3.85 16.15 -5.87
N PHE A 95 3.24 15.61 -4.82
CA PHE A 95 1.82 15.82 -4.52
C PHE A 95 1.48 17.29 -4.19
N SER A 96 2.40 18.04 -3.58
CA SER A 96 2.24 19.49 -3.37
C SER A 96 2.19 20.31 -4.67
N GLN A 97 2.61 19.74 -5.80
CA GLN A 97 2.61 20.41 -7.10
C GLN A 97 1.41 20.05 -7.98
N LEU A 98 0.76 18.91 -7.73
CA LEU A 98 -0.41 18.47 -8.49
C LEU A 98 -1.57 19.47 -8.52
N PRO A 99 -1.87 20.23 -7.43
CA PRO A 99 -2.92 21.26 -7.46
C PRO A 99 -2.71 22.39 -8.48
N LYS A 100 -1.52 22.48 -9.10
CA LYS A 100 -1.23 23.44 -10.18
C LYS A 100 -1.78 23.00 -11.54
N ILE A 101 -2.19 21.74 -11.67
CA ILE A 101 -2.78 21.18 -12.89
C ILE A 101 -4.29 21.39 -12.83
N ALA A 102 -4.91 21.81 -13.94
CA ALA A 102 -6.36 21.86 -14.05
C ALA A 102 -6.93 20.43 -14.01
N LEU A 103 -7.71 20.12 -12.97
CA LEU A 103 -8.26 18.76 -12.77
C LEU A 103 -9.40 18.50 -13.75
N LEU A 104 -9.42 17.28 -14.30
CA LEU A 104 -10.43 16.83 -15.25
C LEU A 104 -10.96 15.45 -14.84
N ASP A 105 -12.20 15.15 -15.24
CA ASP A 105 -12.78 13.83 -15.03
C ASP A 105 -12.15 12.82 -16.00
N GLY A 106 -11.54 11.77 -15.46
CA GLY A 106 -10.85 10.74 -16.21
C GLY A 106 -11.26 9.33 -15.82
N GLN A 107 -10.87 8.36 -16.65
CA GLN A 107 -10.96 6.95 -16.28
C GLN A 107 -10.01 6.65 -15.13
N LYS A 108 -10.54 6.01 -14.09
CA LYS A 108 -9.78 5.62 -12.90
C LYS A 108 -9.36 4.16 -13.03
N PRO A 109 -8.14 3.79 -12.62
CA PRO A 109 -7.76 2.39 -12.49
C PRO A 109 -8.62 1.69 -11.41
N ASP A 110 -8.68 0.36 -11.46
CA ASP A 110 -9.51 -0.43 -10.53
C ASP A 110 -8.90 -0.50 -9.13
N PHE A 111 -9.44 0.30 -8.23
CA PHE A 111 -9.21 0.25 -6.79
C PHE A 111 -10.51 0.59 -6.06
N THR A 112 -10.59 0.24 -4.79
CA THR A 112 -11.70 0.64 -3.94
C THR A 112 -11.20 1.62 -2.90
N LEU A 113 -11.83 2.80 -2.85
CA LEU A 113 -11.66 3.80 -1.81
C LEU A 113 -12.92 3.80 -0.96
N LEU A 114 -12.77 3.56 0.34
CA LEU A 114 -13.87 3.67 1.31
C LEU A 114 -13.52 4.75 2.33
N GLU A 115 -14.46 5.66 2.57
CA GLU A 115 -14.30 6.75 3.54
C GLU A 115 -15.40 6.66 4.60
N GLY A 116 -14.99 6.55 5.85
CA GLY A 116 -15.78 6.77 7.06
C GLY A 116 -15.51 8.17 7.63
N GLN A 117 -15.97 8.42 8.86
CA GLN A 117 -15.77 9.72 9.53
C GLN A 117 -14.34 9.89 10.05
N SER A 118 -13.77 8.83 10.63
CA SER A 118 -12.43 8.83 11.23
C SER A 118 -11.46 7.93 10.47
N ILE A 119 -11.96 7.07 9.59
CA ILE A 119 -11.18 6.09 8.84
C ILE A 119 -11.30 6.33 7.34
N SER A 120 -10.16 6.32 6.64
CA SER A 120 -10.13 6.21 5.18
C SER A 120 -9.26 5.03 4.79
N THR A 121 -9.66 4.27 3.78
CA THR A 121 -8.93 3.08 3.34
C THR A 121 -8.97 2.93 1.83
N VAL A 122 -7.86 2.45 1.28
CA VAL A 122 -7.72 2.14 -0.13
C VAL A 122 -7.23 0.72 -0.30
N THR A 123 -7.81 -0.02 -1.24
CA THR A 123 -7.36 -1.36 -1.60
C THR A 123 -7.40 -1.59 -3.09
N THR A 124 -6.59 -2.55 -3.53
CA THR A 124 -6.48 -2.98 -4.91
C THR A 124 -6.23 -4.47 -4.95
N LEU A 125 -6.79 -5.14 -5.94
CA LEU A 125 -6.50 -6.55 -6.19
C LEU A 125 -5.34 -6.70 -7.17
N TRP A 126 -4.76 -5.59 -7.61
CA TRP A 126 -3.75 -5.53 -8.66
C TRP A 126 -2.44 -4.98 -8.11
N GLY A 127 -1.33 -5.57 -8.53
CA GLY A 127 -0.04 -5.08 -8.07
C GLY A 127 1.15 -5.84 -8.61
N ASN A 128 2.33 -5.38 -8.22
CA ASN A 128 3.59 -6.04 -8.49
C ASN A 128 4.51 -5.87 -7.27
N LYS A 129 4.39 -6.77 -6.29
CA LYS A 129 5.06 -6.66 -4.99
C LYS A 129 4.60 -5.46 -4.16
N THR A 130 3.35 -5.05 -4.36
CA THR A 130 2.74 -3.90 -3.68
C THR A 130 1.77 -4.39 -2.60
N PRO A 131 1.40 -3.53 -1.63
CA PRO A 131 0.38 -3.87 -0.65
C PRO A 131 -0.98 -4.18 -1.30
N LEU A 132 -1.81 -4.98 -0.61
CA LEU A 132 -3.24 -5.13 -0.92
C LEU A 132 -3.99 -3.83 -0.65
N GLY A 133 -3.54 -3.07 0.35
CA GLY A 133 -4.13 -1.78 0.68
C GLY A 133 -3.39 -1.02 1.77
N ALA A 134 -3.95 0.14 2.09
CA ALA A 134 -3.52 1.03 3.15
C ALA A 134 -4.74 1.66 3.83
N LEU A 135 -4.61 2.00 5.10
CA LEU A 135 -5.66 2.62 5.90
C LEU A 135 -5.07 3.75 6.73
N ARG A 136 -5.85 4.80 6.95
CA ARG A 136 -5.44 5.98 7.71
C ARG A 136 -6.54 6.45 8.64
N THR A 137 -6.13 6.77 9.86
CA THR A 137 -6.90 7.55 10.84
C THR A 137 -6.21 8.90 11.06
N LYS A 138 -6.68 9.66 12.06
CA LYS A 138 -6.04 10.91 12.47
C LYS A 138 -4.63 10.68 13.02
N ASN A 139 -4.42 9.63 13.79
CA ASN A 139 -3.17 9.41 14.54
C ASN A 139 -2.38 8.18 14.09
N VAL A 140 -3.01 7.26 13.35
CA VAL A 140 -2.42 5.98 12.94
C VAL A 140 -2.52 5.79 11.44
N GLU A 141 -1.47 5.19 10.85
CA GLU A 141 -1.46 4.78 9.45
C GLU A 141 -1.13 3.29 9.36
N ILE A 142 -2.03 2.48 8.80
CA ILE A 142 -1.66 1.18 8.26
C ILE A 142 -1.12 1.45 6.85
N ARG A 143 0.20 1.55 6.74
CA ARG A 143 0.86 1.91 5.48
C ARG A 143 0.88 0.77 4.48
N ALA A 144 0.91 -0.46 4.94
CA ALA A 144 0.80 -1.61 4.06
C ALA A 144 0.08 -2.74 4.78
N MET A 145 -0.88 -3.36 4.11
CA MET A 145 -1.44 -4.63 4.53
C MET A 145 -1.46 -5.62 3.36
N GLY A 146 -1.25 -6.90 3.65
CA GLY A 146 -1.17 -7.90 2.60
C GLY A 146 -0.55 -9.24 3.04
N PRO A 147 -0.52 -10.23 2.13
CA PRO A 147 0.10 -11.52 2.39
C PRO A 147 1.62 -11.38 2.51
N GLN A 148 2.19 -12.18 3.41
CA GLN A 148 3.62 -12.22 3.69
C GLN A 148 4.10 -13.65 3.93
N SER A 149 5.25 -14.02 3.37
CA SER A 149 5.93 -15.28 3.69
C SER A 149 6.78 -15.19 4.95
N ASN A 150 7.22 -16.35 5.45
CA ASN A 150 8.25 -16.44 6.50
C ASN A 150 9.61 -15.84 6.09
N THR A 151 9.89 -15.70 4.79
CA THR A 151 11.09 -15.05 4.23
C THR A 151 10.93 -13.54 4.04
N LEU A 152 9.86 -12.95 4.59
CA LEU A 152 9.53 -11.52 4.51
C LEU A 152 9.25 -11.03 3.09
N GLN A 153 8.95 -11.93 2.15
CA GLN A 153 8.42 -11.52 0.86
C GLN A 153 6.96 -11.10 1.06
N PHE A 154 6.66 -9.86 0.68
CA PHE A 154 5.38 -9.22 0.96
C PHE A 154 4.68 -8.77 -0.32
N GLY A 155 3.35 -8.76 -0.27
CA GLY A 155 2.51 -8.06 -1.21
C GLY A 155 1.80 -8.98 -2.20
N ILE A 156 1.07 -8.36 -3.11
CA ILE A 156 0.28 -9.03 -4.14
C ILE A 156 0.96 -8.91 -5.52
N ARG A 157 0.51 -9.73 -6.47
CA ARG A 157 0.99 -9.70 -7.85
C ARG A 157 -0.14 -9.91 -8.87
N GLY A 158 0.07 -9.35 -10.07
CA GLY A 158 -0.80 -9.52 -11.22
C GLY A 158 -2.02 -8.62 -11.21
N LYS A 159 -2.92 -8.84 -12.18
CA LYS A 159 -4.27 -8.27 -12.19
C LYS A 159 -5.20 -9.30 -11.58
N GLY A 160 -5.49 -9.15 -10.30
CA GLY A 160 -6.54 -9.92 -9.65
C GLY A 160 -7.85 -9.94 -10.45
N SER A 161 -8.59 -11.04 -10.39
CA SER A 161 -9.97 -11.11 -10.88
C SER A 161 -10.93 -10.57 -9.81
N ASP A 162 -12.20 -10.33 -10.15
CA ASP A 162 -13.20 -9.79 -9.22
C ASP A 162 -13.16 -10.47 -7.83
N GLY A 163 -12.71 -9.72 -6.83
CA GLY A 163 -12.58 -10.17 -5.44
C GLY A 163 -11.34 -10.98 -5.10
N TRP A 164 -10.46 -11.33 -6.04
CA TRP A 164 -9.28 -12.17 -5.83
C TRP A 164 -7.95 -11.48 -6.17
N ALA A 165 -6.94 -11.65 -5.32
CA ALA A 165 -5.55 -11.28 -5.59
C ALA A 165 -4.63 -12.50 -5.43
N GLN A 166 -3.46 -12.47 -6.07
CA GLN A 166 -2.45 -13.52 -5.94
C GLN A 166 -1.31 -13.06 -5.03
N SER A 167 -0.82 -13.94 -4.15
CA SER A 167 0.34 -13.65 -3.31
C SER A 167 1.60 -13.48 -4.16
N TYR A 168 2.41 -12.45 -3.85
CA TYR A 168 3.70 -12.28 -4.49
C TYR A 168 4.68 -13.41 -4.13
N ALA A 169 4.73 -13.78 -2.85
CA ALA A 169 5.67 -14.74 -2.33
C ALA A 169 5.39 -16.18 -2.81
N TYR A 170 4.11 -16.55 -2.86
CA TYR A 170 3.65 -17.88 -3.22
C TYR A 170 2.60 -17.77 -4.33
N PRO A 171 2.99 -17.87 -5.61
CA PRO A 171 2.09 -17.71 -6.75
C PRO A 171 0.88 -18.66 -6.75
N GLU A 172 1.00 -19.83 -6.15
CA GLU A 172 -0.08 -20.80 -5.99
C GLU A 172 -1.14 -20.35 -4.97
N VAL A 173 -0.82 -19.36 -4.13
CA VAL A 173 -1.72 -18.84 -3.09
C VAL A 173 -2.56 -17.70 -3.64
N TRP A 174 -3.88 -17.90 -3.58
CA TRP A 174 -4.90 -16.93 -3.93
C TRP A 174 -5.63 -16.42 -2.69
N LEU A 175 -6.02 -15.15 -2.73
CA LEU A 175 -6.62 -14.39 -1.63
C LEU A 175 -7.92 -13.77 -2.15
N GLU A 176 -9.06 -14.22 -1.65
CA GLU A 176 -10.34 -13.52 -1.82
C GLU A 176 -10.43 -12.42 -0.78
N CYS A 177 -10.68 -11.20 -1.20
CA CYS A 177 -10.78 -10.02 -0.34
C CYS A 177 -12.16 -9.38 -0.50
N LYS A 178 -12.93 -9.35 0.58
CA LYS A 178 -14.18 -8.61 0.69
C LYS A 178 -14.03 -7.53 1.73
N GLN A 179 -14.52 -6.35 1.39
CA GLN A 179 -14.36 -5.18 2.23
C GLN A 179 -15.64 -4.39 2.31
N ARG A 180 -15.88 -3.79 3.47
CA ARG A 180 -16.99 -2.87 3.67
C ARG A 180 -16.64 -1.84 4.73
N MET A 181 -17.30 -0.69 4.62
CA MET A 181 -17.27 0.35 5.64
C MET A 181 -18.67 0.44 6.24
N ASP A 182 -18.81 0.04 7.49
CA ASP A 182 -20.06 0.12 8.25
C ASP A 182 -19.96 1.28 9.26
N LEU A 183 -20.55 2.43 8.93
CA LEU A 183 -20.40 3.70 9.67
C LEU A 183 -18.94 4.20 9.70
N ASP A 184 -18.16 3.75 10.68
CA ASP A 184 -16.74 4.09 10.87
C ASP A 184 -15.91 2.84 11.25
N GLN A 185 -16.45 1.66 10.92
CA GLN A 185 -15.77 0.38 11.07
C GLN A 185 -15.43 -0.17 9.69
N TYR A 186 -14.14 -0.29 9.43
CA TYR A 186 -13.65 -1.00 8.26
C TYR A 186 -13.60 -2.50 8.54
N LYS A 187 -14.27 -3.29 7.70
CA LYS A 187 -14.25 -4.75 7.81
C LYS A 187 -13.56 -5.34 6.59
N LEU A 188 -12.62 -6.24 6.86
CA LEU A 188 -11.81 -6.95 5.89
C LEU A 188 -11.99 -8.46 6.08
N ASP A 189 -12.73 -9.07 5.18
CA ASP A 189 -13.00 -10.50 5.15
C ASP A 189 -12.09 -11.15 4.10
N LEU A 190 -11.19 -12.03 4.57
CA LEU A 190 -10.20 -12.70 3.74
C LEU A 190 -10.45 -14.20 3.70
N ARG A 191 -10.31 -14.78 2.52
CA ARG A 191 -10.25 -16.23 2.33
C ARG A 191 -9.06 -16.59 1.47
N PHE A 192 -8.34 -17.63 1.86
CA PHE A 192 -7.13 -18.06 1.18
C PHE A 192 -7.34 -19.44 0.54
N VAL A 193 -6.66 -19.67 -0.58
CA VAL A 193 -6.59 -20.95 -1.29
C VAL A 193 -5.13 -21.22 -1.64
N GLY A 194 -4.68 -22.48 -1.51
CA GLY A 194 -3.32 -22.89 -1.88
C GLY A 194 -2.28 -22.78 -0.76
N ILE A 195 -2.68 -22.43 0.48
CA ILE A 195 -1.77 -22.45 1.64
C ILE A 195 -1.48 -23.91 2.02
N THR A 196 -0.21 -24.22 2.24
CA THR A 196 0.26 -25.53 2.73
C THR A 196 1.13 -25.37 3.99
N ASN A 197 1.44 -26.48 4.67
CA ASN A 197 2.33 -26.43 5.84
C ASN A 197 3.78 -26.10 5.45
N GLU A 198 4.18 -26.44 4.22
CA GLU A 198 5.52 -26.18 3.68
C GLU A 198 5.70 -24.69 3.36
N ASN A 199 4.62 -24.01 2.99
CA ASN A 199 4.59 -22.60 2.61
C ASN A 199 3.73 -21.80 3.60
N PRO A 200 4.18 -21.61 4.85
CA PRO A 200 3.43 -20.86 5.84
C PRO A 200 3.28 -19.41 5.38
N LEU A 201 2.05 -18.92 5.45
CA LEU A 201 1.66 -17.57 5.07
C LEU A 201 1.14 -16.83 6.31
N SER A 202 1.45 -15.55 6.39
CA SER A 202 0.78 -14.63 7.30
C SER A 202 0.09 -13.51 6.53
N PHE A 203 -0.96 -12.95 7.12
CA PHE A 203 -1.47 -11.65 6.71
C PHE A 203 -0.87 -10.58 7.61
N SER A 204 -0.16 -9.62 7.02
CA SER A 204 0.64 -8.65 7.76
C SER A 204 0.08 -7.25 7.66
N PHE A 205 0.26 -6.47 8.73
CA PHE A 205 -0.03 -5.04 8.81
C PHE A 205 1.24 -4.30 9.22
N TYR A 206 1.66 -3.33 8.40
CA TYR A 206 2.72 -2.39 8.71
C TYR A 206 2.09 -1.10 9.20
N VAL A 207 2.30 -0.80 10.48
CA VAL A 207 1.58 0.25 11.20
C VAL A 207 2.53 1.33 11.66
N LYS A 208 2.21 2.58 11.30
CA LYS A 208 2.82 3.79 11.81
C LYS A 208 1.97 4.33 12.97
N ALA A 209 2.50 4.26 14.18
CA ALA A 209 1.82 4.61 15.43
C ALA A 209 2.83 4.90 16.55
N LYS A 210 2.40 5.61 17.59
CA LYS A 210 3.25 5.93 18.75
C LYS A 210 3.26 4.81 19.78
N ASN A 211 2.11 4.21 20.02
CA ASN A 211 1.94 3.17 21.03
C ASN A 211 1.26 1.94 20.43
N CYS A 212 1.60 0.77 20.96
CA CYS A 212 0.93 -0.50 20.66
C CYS A 212 0.62 -1.22 21.97
N GLN A 213 -0.65 -1.55 22.18
CA GLN A 213 -1.11 -2.33 23.32
C GLN A 213 -1.54 -3.72 22.85
N VAL A 214 -1.02 -4.73 23.55
CA VAL A 214 -1.18 -6.14 23.24
C VAL A 214 -1.58 -6.86 24.53
N GLY A 215 -2.88 -7.08 24.72
CA GLY A 215 -3.41 -7.51 26.01
C GLY A 215 -3.15 -6.47 27.11
N ASN A 216 -2.40 -6.86 28.14
CA ASN A 216 -1.98 -5.98 29.23
C ASN A 216 -0.60 -5.33 29.00
N ASP A 217 0.11 -5.75 27.94
CA ASP A 217 1.46 -5.28 27.65
C ASP A 217 1.42 -4.08 26.70
N PHE A 218 2.39 -3.18 26.88
CA PHE A 218 2.63 -2.06 25.98
C PHE A 218 3.95 -2.25 25.26
N LEU A 219 3.90 -2.31 23.94
CA LEU A 219 5.07 -2.35 23.07
C LEU A 219 5.40 -0.94 22.60
N ARG A 220 6.67 -0.55 22.79
CA ARG A 220 7.19 0.73 22.31
C ARG A 220 7.90 0.55 20.97
N PRO A 221 7.80 1.53 20.05
CA PRO A 221 8.61 1.55 18.83
C PRO A 221 10.10 1.44 19.16
N LYS A 222 10.89 0.93 18.20
CA LYS A 222 12.36 0.85 18.33
C LYS A 222 12.84 0.11 19.58
N SER A 223 12.06 -0.86 20.04
CA SER A 223 12.41 -1.71 21.17
C SER A 223 12.66 -3.16 20.72
N LEU A 224 13.37 -3.93 21.54
CA LEU A 224 13.56 -5.36 21.31
C LEU A 224 12.41 -6.21 21.88
N GLN A 225 11.44 -5.58 22.53
CA GLN A 225 10.30 -6.28 23.13
C GLN A 225 9.33 -6.69 22.02
N ARG A 226 9.22 -7.99 21.79
CA ARG A 226 8.30 -8.56 20.80
C ARG A 226 7.19 -9.29 21.51
N PHE A 227 6.02 -9.32 20.89
CA PHE A 227 4.95 -10.23 21.28
C PHE A 227 4.86 -11.39 20.30
N ASN A 228 4.61 -12.59 20.81
CA ASN A 228 4.31 -13.79 20.04
C ASN A 228 3.34 -14.66 20.85
N GLY A 229 2.10 -14.78 20.39
CA GLY A 229 1.04 -15.49 21.11
C GLY A 229 -0.28 -15.44 20.35
N GLU A 230 -1.36 -15.89 20.98
CA GLU A 230 -2.71 -15.87 20.39
C GLU A 230 -3.52 -14.69 20.91
N LEU A 231 -4.04 -13.88 20.00
CA LEU A 231 -4.88 -12.72 20.34
C LEU A 231 -5.93 -12.45 19.26
N SER A 232 -7.01 -11.80 19.67
CA SER A 232 -8.04 -11.26 18.78
C SER A 232 -8.09 -9.74 18.74
N LYS A 233 -7.39 -9.01 19.62
CA LYS A 233 -7.44 -7.55 19.69
C LYS A 233 -6.04 -6.95 19.90
N ILE A 234 -5.71 -5.93 19.11
CA ILE A 234 -4.51 -5.10 19.25
C ILE A 234 -4.92 -3.64 19.08
N ILE A 235 -4.37 -2.75 19.92
CA ILE A 235 -4.72 -1.33 19.92
C ILE A 235 -3.47 -0.50 19.59
N PHE A 236 -3.60 0.46 18.68
CA PHE A 236 -2.57 1.44 18.32
C PHE A 236 -3.11 2.83 18.57
N ASP A 237 -2.64 3.52 19.60
CA ASP A 237 -3.16 4.84 19.96
C ASP A 237 -4.71 4.89 20.02
N ASP A 238 -5.38 5.44 19.01
CA ASP A 238 -6.85 5.50 18.87
C ASP A 238 -7.44 4.41 17.96
N LEU A 239 -6.62 3.64 17.24
CA LEU A 239 -7.04 2.60 16.31
C LEU A 239 -7.07 1.21 16.97
N VAL A 240 -8.21 0.54 16.84
CA VAL A 240 -8.39 -0.86 17.24
C VAL A 240 -8.39 -1.76 16.03
N LEU A 241 -7.58 -2.82 16.07
CA LEU A 241 -7.60 -3.92 15.11
C LEU A 241 -8.05 -5.19 15.83
N GLU A 242 -9.22 -5.70 15.42
CA GLU A 242 -9.84 -6.89 15.98
C GLU A 242 -9.99 -7.99 14.94
N ALA A 243 -9.53 -9.19 15.24
CA ALA A 243 -9.82 -10.40 14.48
C ALA A 243 -11.05 -11.10 15.07
N ALA A 244 -11.91 -11.68 14.23
CA ALA A 244 -13.13 -12.35 14.67
C ALA A 244 -12.87 -13.57 15.57
N LEU A 245 -11.73 -14.24 15.39
CA LEU A 245 -11.25 -15.34 16.23
C LEU A 245 -9.81 -15.05 16.68
N PRO A 246 -9.34 -15.61 17.81
CA PRO A 246 -7.94 -15.54 18.18
C PRO A 246 -7.05 -16.15 17.08
N HIS A 247 -6.01 -15.42 16.70
CA HIS A 247 -4.99 -15.87 15.77
C HIS A 247 -3.63 -15.86 16.46
N LYS A 248 -2.77 -16.80 16.08
CA LYS A 248 -1.35 -16.70 16.38
C LYS A 248 -0.78 -15.48 15.67
N VAL A 249 -0.32 -14.52 16.45
CA VAL A 249 0.13 -13.21 15.99
C VAL A 249 1.52 -12.92 16.54
N GLN A 250 2.33 -12.31 15.69
CA GLN A 250 3.57 -11.67 16.11
C GLN A 250 3.43 -10.16 15.99
N VAL A 251 3.84 -9.44 17.03
CA VAL A 251 3.96 -7.98 16.99
C VAL A 251 5.41 -7.61 17.23
N ILE A 252 6.01 -6.98 16.23
CA ILE A 252 7.43 -6.66 16.19
C ILE A 252 7.57 -5.14 16.09
N PRO A 253 8.11 -4.47 17.12
CA PRO A 253 8.55 -3.09 16.98
C PRO A 253 9.68 -3.02 15.96
N LEU A 254 9.55 -2.09 15.03
CA LEU A 254 10.48 -1.84 13.96
C LEU A 254 11.40 -0.68 14.32
N ALA A 255 12.55 -0.60 13.64
CA ALA A 255 13.49 0.51 13.80
C ALA A 255 12.91 1.86 13.31
N GLY A 256 11.88 1.82 12.47
CA GLY A 256 11.34 2.97 11.74
C GLY A 256 12.32 3.50 10.69
N ALA A 257 12.03 4.69 10.16
CA ALA A 257 12.84 5.54 9.27
C ALA A 257 13.82 4.82 8.31
N GLY A 258 13.46 4.79 7.03
CA GLY A 258 14.24 4.27 5.90
C GLY A 258 13.96 2.81 5.55
N CYS A 259 13.10 2.12 6.29
CA CYS A 259 12.71 0.72 6.05
C CYS A 259 11.23 0.52 6.42
N TYR A 260 10.64 -0.56 5.92
CA TYR A 260 9.28 -1.01 6.25
C TYR A 260 8.23 0.10 6.08
N TRP A 261 8.34 0.88 4.99
CA TRP A 261 7.50 2.06 4.71
C TRP A 261 7.48 3.11 5.83
N ASP A 262 8.54 3.22 6.62
CA ASP A 262 8.65 4.06 7.82
C ASP A 262 7.59 3.74 8.90
N CYS A 263 7.23 2.47 9.05
CA CYS A 263 6.37 2.01 10.13
C CYS A 263 7.13 1.72 11.43
N GLU A 264 6.44 1.86 12.56
CA GLU A 264 6.94 1.51 13.89
C GLU A 264 6.62 0.08 14.31
N PHE A 265 5.62 -0.55 13.71
CA PHE A 265 5.20 -1.90 14.08
C PHE A 265 4.89 -2.76 12.86
N LEU A 266 5.28 -4.04 12.94
CA LEU A 266 4.80 -5.11 12.08
C LEU A 266 3.90 -6.03 12.92
N LEU A 267 2.69 -6.26 12.44
CA LEU A 267 1.81 -7.32 12.92
C LEU A 267 1.77 -8.41 11.86
N SER A 268 1.92 -9.66 12.27
CA SER A 268 1.87 -10.81 11.37
C SER A 268 0.91 -11.84 11.93
N PHE A 269 -0.26 -11.97 11.31
CA PHE A 269 -1.29 -12.96 11.67
C PHE A 269 -1.08 -14.24 10.87
N GLU A 270 -0.75 -15.33 11.53
CA GLU A 270 -0.55 -16.63 10.89
C GLU A 270 -1.87 -17.16 10.32
N ILE A 271 -1.85 -17.59 9.06
CA ILE A 271 -3.01 -18.19 8.38
C ILE A 271 -2.80 -19.69 8.28
N HIS A 272 -3.63 -20.45 9.01
CA HIS A 272 -3.50 -21.89 9.06
C HIS A 272 -4.16 -22.55 7.82
N PRO A 273 -3.55 -23.58 7.19
CA PRO A 273 -4.14 -24.26 6.03
C PRO A 273 -5.55 -24.83 6.26
N PHE A 274 -5.83 -25.33 7.47
CA PHE A 274 -7.14 -25.85 7.87
C PHE A 274 -8.16 -24.79 8.32
N ALA A 275 -7.72 -23.53 8.49
CA ALA A 275 -8.58 -22.40 8.79
C ALA A 275 -8.16 -21.21 7.90
N PRO A 276 -8.32 -21.31 6.57
CA PRO A 276 -7.76 -20.36 5.61
C PRO A 276 -8.66 -19.14 5.46
N GLN A 277 -9.11 -18.58 6.58
CA GLN A 277 -9.96 -17.40 6.66
C GLN A 277 -9.44 -16.47 7.74
N ALA A 278 -9.53 -15.17 7.50
CA ALA A 278 -9.25 -14.16 8.50
C ALA A 278 -10.25 -13.01 8.32
N ASN A 279 -10.90 -12.61 9.40
CA ASN A 279 -11.89 -11.54 9.39
C ASN A 279 -11.43 -10.48 10.36
N PHE A 280 -11.12 -9.29 9.85
CA PHE A 280 -10.65 -8.16 10.63
C PHE A 280 -11.71 -7.06 10.68
N THR A 281 -11.91 -6.48 11.85
CA THR A 281 -12.64 -5.23 12.05
C THR A 281 -11.66 -4.19 12.57
N ILE A 282 -11.60 -3.06 11.90
CA ILE A 282 -10.69 -1.95 12.20
C ILE A 282 -11.55 -0.70 12.46
N HIS A 283 -11.43 -0.11 13.63
CA HIS A 283 -12.24 1.03 14.07
C HIS A 283 -11.46 1.96 15.01
N CYS A 284 -11.95 3.18 15.23
CA CYS A 284 -11.39 4.09 16.23
C CYS A 284 -12.17 3.99 17.55
N GLU A 285 -11.47 4.09 18.69
CA GLU A 285 -12.08 4.25 20.04
C GLU A 285 -12.38 5.71 20.40
#